data_AF-A0A1Q5FEU4-F1
#
_entry.id   AF-A0A1Q5FEU4-F1
#
_cell.length_a   1.000
_cell.length_b   1.000
_cell.length_c   1.000
_cell.angle_alpha   90.00
_cell.angle_beta   90.00
_cell.angle_gamma   90.00
#
_symmetry.space_group_name_H-M   'P 1'
#
loop_
_entity.id
_entity.type
_entity.pdbx_description
1 polymer ?
#
loop_
_entity_poly.entity_id
_entity_poly.type
_entity_poly.pdbx_seq_one_letter_code
_entity_poly.pdbx_strand_id
1 'polypeptide(L)'
;MVHDGVDRVPIERSLVVDPVVKHALCHLRFVQSQQPSDADSVEFADWRERIAEALDALAGVLVFKEDRARARAEATAAREQAAEVRCRGEIGASER
;
A
#
# COMPACT_ATOMS: atom_id res chain seq x y z
N MET A 1 -34.97 4.05 45.77
CA MET A 1 -34.55 5.30 45.11
C MET A 1 -33.05 5.46 45.27
N VAL A 2 -32.28 5.18 44.23
CA VAL A 2 -31.28 6.09 43.63
C VAL A 2 -30.83 5.40 42.34
N HIS A 3 -30.97 6.13 41.24
CA HIS A 3 -30.55 5.73 39.91
C HIS A 3 -29.04 5.93 39.82
N ASP A 4 -28.31 4.96 39.26
CA ASP A 4 -27.07 5.28 38.54
C ASP A 4 -26.96 4.34 37.33
N GLY A 5 -27.82 4.64 36.35
CA GLY A 5 -27.64 4.17 34.99
C GLY A 5 -26.52 4.99 34.38
N VAL A 6 -25.29 4.48 34.45
CA VAL A 6 -24.21 4.93 33.59
C VAL A 6 -24.56 4.50 32.17
N ASP A 7 -25.32 5.35 31.50
CA ASP A 7 -25.50 5.39 30.06
C ASP A 7 -24.12 5.48 29.42
N ARG A 8 -23.52 4.32 29.12
CA ARG A 8 -22.34 4.25 28.28
C ARG A 8 -22.79 4.62 26.89
N VAL A 9 -22.80 5.92 26.62
CA VAL A 9 -23.01 6.45 25.28
C VAL A 9 -21.99 5.75 24.38
N PRO A 10 -22.43 4.96 23.37
CA PRO A 10 -21.49 4.43 22.39
C PRO A 10 -20.96 5.65 21.66
N ILE A 11 -19.72 6.04 21.96
CA ILE A 11 -19.02 7.02 21.15
C ILE A 11 -18.72 6.29 19.85
N GLU A 12 -19.69 6.30 18.94
CA GLU A 12 -19.49 6.03 17.53
C GLU A 12 -18.60 7.16 17.02
N ARG A 13 -17.30 7.07 17.33
CA ARG A 13 -16.27 7.89 16.71
C ARG A 13 -16.20 7.42 15.27
N SER A 14 -17.09 7.94 14.44
CA SER A 14 -16.87 7.98 13.00
C SER A 14 -15.58 8.76 12.80
N LEU A 15 -14.45 8.04 12.75
CA LEU A 15 -13.16 8.62 12.47
C LEU A 15 -13.25 9.13 11.05
N VAL A 16 -13.51 10.43 10.91
CA VAL A 16 -13.51 11.11 9.62
C VAL A 16 -12.10 11.02 9.09
N VAL A 17 -11.87 10.07 8.18
CA VAL A 17 -10.61 9.94 7.47
C VAL A 17 -10.52 11.12 6.52
N ASP A 18 -9.38 11.83 6.59
CA ASP A 18 -9.07 12.89 5.66
C ASP A 18 -9.27 12.39 4.20
N PRO A 19 -10.00 13.14 3.36
CA PRO A 19 -10.36 12.69 2.01
C PRO A 19 -9.12 12.41 1.14
N VAL A 20 -8.01 13.09 1.36
CA VAL A 20 -6.75 12.87 0.63
C VAL A 20 -6.14 11.53 1.05
N VAL A 21 -6.11 11.24 2.35
CA VAL A 21 -5.66 9.93 2.87
C VAL A 21 -6.55 8.80 2.36
N LYS A 22 -7.88 9.00 2.38
CA LYS A 22 -8.84 8.02 1.84
C LYS A 22 -8.59 7.76 0.36
N HIS A 23 -8.38 8.82 -0.43
CA HIS A 23 -8.09 8.69 -1.85
C HIS A 23 -6.81 7.90 -2.11
N ALA A 24 -5.72 8.21 -1.41
CA ALA A 24 -4.45 7.50 -1.54
C ALA A 24 -4.58 6.01 -1.18
N LEU A 25 -5.31 5.68 -0.10
CA LEU A 25 -5.59 4.29 0.29
C LEU A 25 -6.46 3.55 -0.74
N CYS A 26 -7.49 4.20 -1.28
CA CYS A 26 -8.31 3.64 -2.35
C CYS A 26 -7.48 3.36 -3.61
N HIS A 27 -6.60 4.28 -3.98
CA HIS A 27 -5.70 4.11 -5.11
C HIS A 27 -4.75 2.93 -4.89
N LEU A 28 -4.09 2.86 -3.73
CA LEU A 28 -3.20 1.73 -3.38
C LEU A 28 -3.96 0.39 -3.41
N ARG A 29 -5.20 0.34 -2.92
CA ARG A 29 -6.02 -0.88 -2.97
C ARG A 29 -6.42 -1.25 -4.40
N PHE A 30 -6.71 -0.27 -5.25
CA PHE A 30 -6.99 -0.49 -6.66
C PHE A 30 -5.77 -1.06 -7.40
N VAL A 31 -4.58 -0.53 -7.15
CA VAL A 31 -3.34 -1.10 -7.74
C VAL A 31 -3.12 -2.53 -7.23
N GLN A 32 -3.28 -2.79 -5.93
CA GLN A 32 -3.16 -4.15 -5.37
C GLN A 32 -4.12 -5.15 -6.03
N SER A 33 -5.34 -4.72 -6.38
CA SER A 33 -6.32 -5.60 -7.04
C SER A 33 -5.94 -6.02 -8.46
N GLN A 34 -4.99 -5.35 -9.08
CA GLN A 34 -4.49 -5.64 -10.43
C GLN A 34 -3.26 -6.55 -10.43
N GLN A 35 -3.02 -7.27 -9.32
CA GLN A 35 -1.88 -8.18 -9.21
C GLN A 35 -1.87 -9.20 -10.36
N PRO A 36 -0.80 -9.24 -11.18
CA PRO A 36 -0.65 -10.26 -12.21
C PRO A 36 -0.48 -11.65 -11.60
N SER A 37 -0.94 -12.68 -12.30
CA SER A 37 -0.89 -14.07 -11.80
C SER A 37 0.52 -14.66 -11.80
N ASP A 38 1.37 -14.24 -12.74
CA ASP A 38 2.74 -14.75 -12.88
C ASP A 38 3.74 -13.81 -12.21
N ALA A 39 4.32 -14.24 -11.09
CA ALA A 39 5.26 -13.47 -10.29
C ALA A 39 6.65 -13.29 -10.93
N ASP A 40 6.96 -14.05 -11.99
CA ASP A 40 8.21 -13.96 -12.74
C ASP A 40 8.09 -13.09 -14.00
N SER A 41 6.89 -12.61 -14.30
CA SER A 41 6.61 -11.83 -15.51
C SER A 41 7.06 -10.37 -15.42
N VAL A 42 7.32 -9.76 -16.57
CA VAL A 42 7.55 -8.31 -16.68
C VAL A 42 6.34 -7.52 -16.19
N GLU A 43 5.12 -8.00 -16.45
CA GLU A 43 3.89 -7.36 -15.96
C GLU A 43 3.85 -7.30 -14.43
N PHE A 44 4.35 -8.33 -13.75
CA PHE A 44 4.48 -8.33 -12.29
C PHE A 44 5.50 -7.31 -11.81
N ALA A 45 6.65 -7.19 -12.47
CA ALA A 45 7.64 -6.15 -12.16
C ALA A 45 7.04 -4.74 -12.31
N ASP A 46 6.29 -4.48 -13.38
CA ASP A 46 5.64 -3.19 -13.60
C ASP A 46 4.49 -2.95 -12.62
N TRP A 47 3.77 -3.99 -12.21
CA TRP A 47 2.82 -3.90 -11.11
C TRP A 47 3.49 -3.54 -9.78
N ARG A 48 4.65 -4.13 -9.45
CA ARG A 48 5.41 -3.80 -8.24
C ARG A 48 5.90 -2.35 -8.25
N GLU A 49 6.34 -1.83 -9.39
CA GLU A 49 6.67 -0.40 -9.52
C GLU A 49 5.46 0.49 -9.22
N ARG A 50 4.28 0.18 -9.78
CA ARG A 50 3.03 0.92 -9.49
C ARG A 50 2.63 0.86 -8.02
N ILE A 51 2.88 -0.25 -7.34
CA ILE A 51 2.69 -0.35 -5.88
C ILE A 51 3.65 0.61 -5.15
N ALA A 52 4.92 0.66 -5.55
CA ALA A 52 5.90 1.57 -4.97
C ALA A 52 5.48 3.04 -5.12
N GLU A 53 5.03 3.43 -6.31
CA GLU A 53 4.52 4.78 -6.58
C GLU A 53 3.31 5.14 -5.71
N ALA A 54 2.35 4.21 -5.58
CA ALA A 54 1.18 4.41 -4.74
C ALA A 54 1.53 4.54 -3.25
N LEU A 55 2.52 3.77 -2.77
CA LEU A 55 3.02 3.85 -1.39
C LEU A 55 3.79 5.15 -1.12
N ASP A 56 4.61 5.63 -2.06
CA ASP A 56 5.28 6.93 -1.95
C ASP A 56 4.27 8.08 -1.90
N ALA A 57 3.23 8.03 -2.74
CA ALA A 57 2.14 9.00 -2.71
C ALA A 57 1.39 8.98 -1.37
N LEU A 58 1.12 7.79 -0.82
CA LEU A 58 0.52 7.64 0.51
C LEU A 58 1.43 8.21 1.61
N ALA A 59 2.74 7.96 1.54
CA ALA A 59 3.71 8.52 2.48
C ALA A 59 3.72 10.06 2.48
N GLY A 60 3.38 10.71 1.36
CA GLY A 60 3.26 12.16 1.26
C GLY A 60 2.11 12.76 2.08
N VAL A 61 1.05 11.98 2.33
CA VAL A 61 -0.21 12.47 2.92
C VAL A 61 -0.48 11.95 4.33
N LEU A 62 0.25 10.91 4.77
CA LEU A 62 0.16 10.40 6.14
C LEU A 62 0.61 11.46 7.15
N VAL A 63 -0.06 11.53 8.32
CA VAL A 63 0.25 12.55 9.34
C VAL A 63 1.45 12.14 10.20
N PHE A 64 1.56 10.85 10.54
CA PHE A 64 2.59 10.35 11.44
C PHE A 64 3.85 9.96 10.68
N LYS A 65 4.99 10.47 11.15
CA LYS A 65 6.31 10.23 10.55
C LYS A 65 6.65 8.74 10.44
N GLU A 66 6.27 7.94 11.44
CA GLU A 66 6.52 6.50 11.46
C GLU A 66 5.77 5.79 10.33
N ASP A 67 4.50 6.14 10.11
CA ASP A 67 3.72 5.59 9.00
C ASP A 67 4.30 6.00 7.64
N ARG A 68 4.79 7.24 7.51
CA ARG A 68 5.51 7.69 6.30
C ARG A 68 6.77 6.86 6.05
N ALA A 69 7.55 6.62 7.10
CA ALA A 69 8.79 5.85 7.01
C ALA A 69 8.51 4.40 6.59
N ARG A 70 7.48 3.79 7.19
CA ARG A 70 7.03 2.44 6.82
C ARG A 70 6.56 2.36 5.36
N ALA A 71 5.73 3.30 4.92
CA ALA A 71 5.27 3.35 3.53
C ALA A 71 6.44 3.50 2.52
N ARG A 72 7.44 4.33 2.84
CA ARG A 72 8.65 4.48 2.00
C ARG A 72 9.53 3.23 1.97
N ALA A 73 9.67 2.56 3.13
CA ALA A 73 10.41 1.30 3.20
C ALA A 73 9.73 0.23 2.34
N GLU A 74 8.40 0.14 2.40
CA GLU A 74 7.63 -0.79 1.58
C GLU A 74 7.69 -0.44 0.08
N ALA A 75 7.68 0.86 -0.27
CA ALA A 75 7.90 1.32 -1.64
C ALA A 75 9.28 0.90 -2.16
N THR A 76 10.31 1.01 -1.32
CA THR A 76 11.68 0.58 -1.67
C THR A 76 11.72 -0.92 -1.92
N ALA A 77 11.17 -1.73 -1.02
CA ALA A 77 11.09 -3.19 -1.18
C ALA A 77 10.31 -3.60 -2.45
N ALA A 78 9.29 -2.83 -2.84
CA ALA A 78 8.56 -3.07 -4.07
C ALA A 78 9.41 -2.82 -5.33
N ARG A 79 10.22 -1.76 -5.35
CA ARG A 79 11.16 -1.47 -6.45
C ARG A 79 12.28 -2.50 -6.53
N GLU A 80 12.80 -2.93 -5.38
CA GLU A 80 13.81 -3.98 -5.31
C GLU A 80 13.28 -5.27 -5.94
N GLN A 81 12.08 -5.70 -5.55
CA GLN A 81 11.47 -6.89 -6.14
C GLN A 81 11.21 -6.74 -7.65
N ALA A 82 10.78 -5.55 -8.10
CA ALA A 82 10.60 -5.28 -9.53
C ALA A 82 11.93 -5.39 -10.30
N ALA A 83 13.02 -4.87 -9.74
CA ALA A 83 14.36 -4.97 -10.32
C ALA A 83 14.83 -6.43 -10.36
N GLU A 84 14.64 -7.20 -9.28
CA GLU A 84 15.00 -8.62 -9.22
C GLU A 84 14.29 -9.47 -10.28
N VAL A 85 12.98 -9.24 -10.47
CA VAL A 85 12.19 -9.95 -11.49
C VAL A 85 12.71 -9.62 -12.90
N ARG A 86 13.02 -8.35 -13.17
CA ARG A 86 13.59 -7.93 -14.46
C ARG A 86 14.96 -8.60 -14.70
N CYS A 87 15.85 -8.56 -13.71
CA CYS A 87 17.14 -9.24 -13.79
C CYS A 87 17.00 -10.75 -14.04
N ARG A 88 16.05 -11.42 -13.40
CA ARG A 88 15.79 -12.86 -13.63
C ARG A 88 15.24 -13.14 -15.02
N GLY A 89 14.35 -12.29 -15.53
CA GLY A 89 13.81 -12.40 -16.89
C GLY A 89 14.89 -12.28 -17.97
N GLU A 90 15.92 -11.47 -17.75
CA GLU A 90 17.07 -11.35 -18.65
C GLU A 90 17.94 -12.61 -18.67
N ILE A 91 18.10 -13.28 -17.52
CA ILE A 91 18.89 -14.52 -17.41
C ILE A 91 18.17 -15.69 -18.10
N GLY A 92 16.86 -15.84 -17.90
CA GLY A 92 16.06 -16.91 -18.52
C GLY A 92 15.90 -16.77 -20.05
N ALA A 93 16.07 -15.57 -20.60
CA ALA A 93 16.04 -15.32 -22.05
C ALA A 93 17.34 -15.73 -22.77
N SER A 94 18.46 -15.87 -22.06
CA SER A 94 19.75 -16.30 -22.65
C SER A 94 19.91 -17.82 -22.78
N GLU A 95 19.02 -18.62 -22.17
CA GLU A 95 19.12 -20.09 -22.16
C GLU A 95 18.12 -20.78 -23.13
N ARG A 96 17.47 -20.03 -24.04
CA ARG A 96 16.47 -20.56 -24.97
C ARG A 96 16.85 -20.44 -26.44
#